data_AF-A0A4U1GB52-F1
#
_entry.id   AF-A0A4U1GB52-F1
#
_cell.length_a   1.000
_cell.length_b   1.000
_cell.length_c   1.000
_cell.angle_alpha   90.00
_cell.angle_beta   90.00
_cell.angle_gamma   90.00
#
_symmetry.space_group_name_H-M   'P 1'
#
loop_
_entity.id
_entity.type
_entity.pdbx_description
1 polymer ?
#
loop_
_entity_poly.entity_id
_entity_poly.type
_entity_poly.pdbx_seq_one_letter_code
_entity_poly.pdbx_strand_id
1 'polypeptide(L)'
;MNTTELTTWSTFKTALIQHPELTLQFQYAQDKWVDASYHITEIKQAPIVSVDCGGVMNSWTEIIVQLWEPTVKESDRAMQVNKALSIITLVEKSLPLNPIAIVKIEFGNSAFDTRQMYPGDITIEGDNLVVNLSPDFTQCKAINRGGSCGTTDTGEECCAPEAKTEKPKLVMMNLAADGNVCTPGSGCC
;
A
#
# COMPACT_ATOMS: atom_id res chain seq x y z
N MET A 1 -3.71 17.65 -5.82
CA MET A 1 -4.27 16.30 -6.07
C MET A 1 -4.89 15.86 -4.76
N ASN A 2 -6.16 15.45 -4.74
CA ASN A 2 -6.82 15.01 -3.51
C ASN A 2 -6.02 13.86 -2.92
N THR A 3 -5.37 14.09 -1.77
CA THR A 3 -4.88 13.01 -0.93
C THR A 3 -6.13 12.37 -0.33
N THR A 4 -6.70 11.39 -1.02
CA THR A 4 -7.80 10.60 -0.45
C THR A 4 -7.25 9.96 0.81
N GLU A 5 -7.77 10.35 1.98
CA GLU A 5 -7.40 9.70 3.24
C GLU A 5 -7.83 8.24 3.16
N LEU A 6 -6.83 7.35 3.16
CA LEU A 6 -7.08 5.92 3.05
C LEU A 6 -7.63 5.40 4.38
N THR A 7 -8.69 4.59 4.33
CA THR A 7 -9.32 4.03 5.52
C THR A 7 -8.41 2.99 6.19
N THR A 8 -8.19 3.15 7.50
CA THR A 8 -7.48 2.15 8.32
C THR A 8 -8.41 1.01 8.73
N TRP A 9 -7.83 -0.14 9.09
CA TRP A 9 -8.58 -1.30 9.56
C TRP A 9 -9.45 -0.99 10.77
N SER A 10 -8.91 -0.26 11.74
CA SER A 10 -9.66 0.17 12.91
C SER A 10 -10.84 1.04 12.51
N THR A 11 -10.66 2.03 11.64
CA THR A 11 -11.75 2.91 11.17
C THR A 11 -12.84 2.11 10.46
N PHE A 12 -12.46 1.24 9.52
CA PHE A 12 -13.40 0.41 8.77
C PHE A 12 -14.20 -0.51 9.70
N LYS A 13 -13.52 -1.22 10.60
CA LYS A 13 -14.16 -2.12 11.56
C LYS A 13 -15.09 -1.37 12.52
N THR A 14 -14.71 -0.20 13.00
CA THR A 14 -15.57 0.64 13.84
C THR A 14 -16.85 1.04 13.11
N ALA A 15 -16.77 1.43 11.84
CA ALA A 15 -17.95 1.76 11.04
C ALA A 15 -18.92 0.56 10.92
N LEU A 16 -18.39 -0.66 10.75
CA LEU A 16 -19.22 -1.87 10.76
C LEU A 16 -19.85 -2.14 12.13
N ILE A 17 -19.10 -1.98 13.22
CA ILE A 17 -19.60 -2.21 14.60
C ILE A 17 -20.77 -1.30 14.96
N GLN A 18 -20.84 -0.09 14.37
CA GLN A 18 -21.92 0.86 14.62
C GLN A 18 -23.27 0.43 14.05
N HIS A 19 -23.29 -0.48 13.07
CA HIS A 19 -24.49 -0.85 12.30
C HIS A 19 -24.63 -2.36 12.05
N PRO A 20 -24.56 -3.22 13.10
CA PRO A 20 -24.50 -4.68 12.93
C PRO A 20 -25.75 -5.30 12.30
N GLU A 21 -26.91 -4.64 12.41
CA GLU A 21 -28.20 -5.08 11.88
C GLU A 21 -28.44 -4.75 10.40
N LEU A 22 -27.65 -3.83 9.83
CA LEU A 22 -27.80 -3.42 8.44
C LEU A 22 -27.25 -4.48 7.47
N THR A 23 -27.70 -4.39 6.22
CA THR A 23 -27.21 -5.21 5.10
C THR A 23 -25.96 -4.58 4.52
N LEU A 24 -24.85 -5.31 4.49
CA LEU A 24 -23.59 -4.79 3.98
C LEU A 24 -23.60 -4.85 2.45
N GLN A 25 -23.42 -3.71 1.80
CA GLN A 25 -23.42 -3.59 0.34
C GLN A 25 -22.13 -2.91 -0.12
N PHE A 26 -21.67 -3.27 -1.33
CA PHE A 26 -20.47 -2.68 -1.93
C PHE A 26 -20.80 -2.14 -3.31
N GLN A 27 -20.55 -0.84 -3.52
CA GLN A 27 -20.72 -0.19 -4.81
C GLN A 27 -19.34 0.08 -5.42
N TYR A 28 -19.02 -0.50 -6.58
CA TYR A 28 -17.69 -0.40 -7.18
C TYR A 28 -17.58 0.59 -8.34
N ALA A 29 -18.71 1.09 -8.83
CA ALA A 29 -18.79 2.22 -9.75
C ALA A 29 -20.23 2.77 -9.71
N GLN A 30 -20.46 3.91 -10.36
CA GLN A 30 -21.79 4.50 -10.45
C GLN A 30 -22.83 3.47 -10.91
N ASP A 31 -23.83 3.23 -10.06
CA ASP A 31 -24.93 2.27 -10.25
C ASP A 31 -24.48 0.82 -10.46
N LYS A 32 -23.24 0.47 -10.08
CA LYS A 32 -22.68 -0.88 -10.17
C LYS A 32 -22.31 -1.44 -8.81
N TRP A 33 -22.86 -2.60 -8.51
CA TRP A 33 -22.83 -3.23 -7.19
C TRP A 33 -22.24 -4.62 -7.27
N VAL A 34 -21.54 -5.01 -6.21
CA VAL A 34 -21.22 -6.42 -5.96
C VAL A 34 -22.55 -7.18 -5.76
N ASP A 35 -22.69 -8.35 -6.39
CA ASP A 35 -23.90 -9.18 -6.32
C ASP A 35 -24.23 -9.52 -4.86
N ALA A 36 -25.51 -9.46 -4.52
CA ALA A 36 -25.99 -9.73 -3.18
C ALA A 36 -25.65 -11.14 -2.66
N SER A 37 -25.29 -12.08 -3.54
CA SER A 37 -24.86 -13.43 -3.17
C SER A 37 -23.38 -13.51 -2.80
N TYR A 38 -22.66 -12.40 -2.69
CA TYR A 38 -21.22 -12.43 -2.41
C TYR A 38 -20.90 -13.09 -1.05
N HIS A 39 -19.73 -13.71 -1.00
CA HIS A 39 -19.15 -14.27 0.22
C HIS A 39 -17.83 -13.57 0.54
N ILE A 40 -17.55 -13.34 1.83
CA ILE A 40 -16.20 -13.03 2.29
C ILE A 40 -15.47 -14.35 2.44
N THR A 41 -14.51 -14.61 1.56
CA THR A 41 -13.81 -15.89 1.52
C THR A 41 -12.45 -15.84 2.19
N GLU A 42 -11.83 -14.66 2.26
CA GLU A 42 -10.49 -14.49 2.81
C GLU A 42 -10.31 -13.07 3.37
N ILE A 43 -9.55 -12.95 4.47
CA ILE A 43 -9.01 -11.67 4.96
C ILE A 43 -7.50 -11.85 5.10
N LYS A 44 -6.75 -11.09 4.31
CA LYS A 44 -5.29 -11.17 4.24
C LYS A 44 -4.68 -9.97 4.97
N GLN A 45 -3.54 -10.16 5.61
CA GLN A 45 -2.66 -9.08 6.05
C GLN A 45 -1.36 -9.14 5.24
N ALA A 46 -1.07 -8.07 4.50
CA ALA A 46 0.07 -7.99 3.59
C ALA A 46 1.02 -6.86 4.02
N PRO A 47 2.16 -7.18 4.66
CA PRO A 47 3.25 -6.22 4.84
C PRO A 47 3.91 -5.94 3.49
N ILE A 48 3.95 -4.68 3.08
CA ILE A 48 4.55 -4.24 1.83
C ILE A 48 5.82 -3.46 2.13
N VAL A 49 6.91 -3.84 1.45
CA VAL A 49 8.15 -3.06 1.39
C VAL A 49 8.43 -2.77 -0.07
N SER A 50 8.68 -1.51 -0.39
CA SER A 50 8.95 -1.08 -1.77
C SER A 50 10.01 0.01 -1.82
N VAL A 51 10.61 0.16 -3.00
CA VAL A 51 11.47 1.28 -3.35
C VAL A 51 10.84 2.00 -4.55
N ASP A 52 10.73 3.33 -4.49
CA ASP A 52 10.26 4.11 -5.64
C ASP A 52 11.40 4.44 -6.61
N CYS A 53 11.09 5.02 -7.78
CA CYS A 53 12.13 5.29 -8.78
C CYS A 53 13.20 6.29 -8.31
N GLY A 54 12.92 7.06 -7.26
CA GLY A 54 13.88 7.95 -6.61
C GLY A 54 14.74 7.26 -5.55
N GLY A 55 14.69 5.94 -5.43
CA GLY A 55 15.49 5.18 -4.46
C GLY A 55 14.98 5.23 -3.02
N VAL A 56 13.79 5.81 -2.77
CA VAL A 56 13.26 5.95 -1.41
C VAL A 56 12.53 4.66 -1.00
N MET A 57 12.98 4.09 0.12
CA MET A 57 12.33 2.94 0.75
C MET A 57 11.00 3.36 1.39
N ASN A 58 9.98 2.53 1.21
CA ASN A 58 8.65 2.71 1.76
C ASN A 58 8.19 1.38 2.39
N SER A 59 7.45 1.47 3.50
CA SER A 59 6.86 0.31 4.15
C SER A 59 5.48 0.66 4.69
N TRP A 60 4.52 -0.25 4.49
CA TRP A 60 3.18 -0.17 5.08
C TRP A 60 2.60 -1.57 5.21
N THR A 61 1.39 -1.66 5.78
CA THR A 61 0.63 -2.91 5.88
C THR A 61 -0.74 -2.68 5.28
N GLU A 62 -1.21 -3.65 4.52
CA GLU A 62 -2.56 -3.69 3.95
C GLU A 62 -3.35 -4.83 4.56
N ILE A 63 -4.65 -4.63 4.74
CA ILE A 63 -5.62 -5.68 5.02
C ILE A 63 -6.59 -5.78 3.86
N ILE A 64 -6.62 -6.94 3.22
CA ILE A 64 -7.38 -7.18 2.01
C ILE A 64 -8.54 -8.12 2.33
N VAL A 65 -9.77 -7.64 2.21
CA VAL A 65 -11.00 -8.43 2.37
C VAL A 65 -11.45 -8.89 0.98
N GLN A 66 -11.44 -10.20 0.75
CA GLN A 66 -11.78 -10.78 -0.54
C GLN A 66 -13.27 -11.11 -0.61
N LEU A 67 -13.94 -10.55 -1.62
CA LEU A 67 -15.32 -10.83 -1.97
C LEU A 67 -15.36 -11.78 -3.17
N TRP A 68 -16.17 -12.82 -3.08
CA TRP A 68 -16.39 -13.77 -4.16
C TRP A 68 -17.88 -13.88 -4.49
N GLU A 69 -18.22 -13.76 -5.77
CA GLU A 69 -19.57 -13.95 -6.27
C GLU A 69 -19.77 -15.38 -6.80
N PRO A 70 -20.80 -16.11 -6.36
CA PRO A 70 -21.16 -17.37 -6.97
C PRO A 70 -21.70 -17.16 -8.39
N THR A 71 -21.49 -18.16 -9.25
CA THR A 71 -21.98 -18.12 -10.64
C THR A 71 -23.49 -18.24 -10.76
N VAL A 72 -24.14 -18.77 -9.73
CA VAL A 72 -25.59 -18.88 -9.60
C VAL A 72 -26.01 -18.01 -8.43
N LYS A 73 -27.07 -17.21 -8.63
CA LYS A 73 -27.61 -16.38 -7.56
C LYS A 73 -28.12 -17.26 -6.41
N GLU A 74 -27.59 -17.03 -5.21
CA GLU A 74 -27.95 -17.80 -4.01
C GLU A 74 -28.93 -17.03 -3.11
N SER A 75 -28.90 -15.69 -3.17
CA SER A 75 -29.72 -14.82 -2.32
C SER A 75 -30.08 -13.52 -3.03
N ASP A 76 -31.27 -12.98 -2.71
CA ASP A 76 -31.67 -11.63 -3.12
C ASP A 76 -31.15 -10.54 -2.18
N ARG A 77 -30.59 -10.93 -1.03
CA ARG A 77 -30.08 -10.01 0.00
C ARG A 77 -28.66 -10.35 0.41
N ALA A 78 -27.80 -9.34 0.44
CA ALA A 78 -26.43 -9.45 0.91
C ALA A 78 -26.35 -9.83 2.39
N MET A 79 -25.17 -10.27 2.81
CA MET A 79 -24.95 -10.62 4.20
C MET A 79 -25.15 -9.39 5.10
N GLN A 80 -25.69 -9.63 6.30
CA GLN A 80 -25.75 -8.61 7.34
C GLN A 80 -24.34 -8.28 7.86
N VAL A 81 -24.16 -7.06 8.36
CA VAL A 81 -22.90 -6.60 8.93
C VAL A 81 -22.46 -7.48 10.11
N ASN A 82 -23.39 -7.95 10.95
CA ASN A 82 -23.09 -8.90 12.03
C ASN A 82 -22.41 -10.19 11.54
N LYS A 83 -22.75 -10.68 10.34
CA LYS A 83 -22.14 -11.86 9.75
C LYS A 83 -20.72 -11.55 9.31
N ALA A 84 -20.48 -10.42 8.67
CA ALA A 84 -19.13 -9.95 8.34
C ALA A 84 -18.27 -9.79 9.60
N LEU A 85 -18.80 -9.17 10.66
CA LEU A 85 -18.12 -9.02 11.96
C LEU A 85 -17.78 -10.36 12.62
N SER A 86 -18.64 -11.38 12.46
CA SER A 86 -18.37 -12.73 12.96
C SER A 86 -17.18 -13.38 12.24
N ILE A 87 -17.06 -13.16 10.92
CA ILE A 87 -15.94 -13.64 10.10
C ILE A 87 -14.65 -12.92 10.52
N ILE A 88 -14.71 -11.59 10.68
CA ILE A 88 -13.58 -10.78 11.17
C ILE A 88 -13.10 -11.29 12.53
N THR A 89 -14.03 -11.51 13.47
CA THR A 89 -13.70 -12.03 14.80
C THR A 89 -13.08 -13.43 14.75
N LEU A 90 -13.54 -14.28 13.83
CA LEU A 90 -12.95 -15.60 13.63
C LEU A 90 -11.52 -15.52 13.11
N VAL A 91 -11.26 -14.68 12.10
CA VAL A 91 -9.93 -14.48 11.54
C VAL A 91 -8.97 -13.92 12.59
N GLU A 92 -9.40 -12.91 13.35
CA GLU A 92 -8.55 -12.25 14.36
C GLU A 92 -8.14 -13.16 15.53
N LYS A 93 -8.83 -14.29 15.76
CA LYS A 93 -8.39 -15.33 16.72
C LYS A 93 -7.09 -16.00 16.29
N SER A 94 -6.87 -16.13 14.99
CA SER A 94 -5.70 -16.81 14.42
C SER A 94 -4.66 -15.82 13.91
N LEU A 95 -5.10 -14.68 13.39
CA LEU A 95 -4.26 -13.64 12.82
C LEU A 95 -4.65 -12.27 13.39
N PRO A 96 -3.95 -11.78 14.43
CA PRO A 96 -4.16 -10.42 14.93
C PRO A 96 -3.89 -9.40 13.82
N LEU A 97 -4.95 -8.72 13.40
CA LEU A 97 -4.92 -7.75 12.31
C LEU A 97 -4.44 -6.38 12.82
N ASN A 98 -3.51 -5.77 12.10
CA ASN A 98 -2.92 -4.48 12.44
C ASN A 98 -3.98 -3.37 12.30
N PRO A 99 -4.34 -2.66 13.39
CA PRO A 99 -5.41 -1.67 13.39
C PRO A 99 -5.13 -0.46 12.49
N ILE A 100 -3.86 -0.15 12.22
CA ILE A 100 -3.47 0.99 11.37
C ILE A 100 -3.17 0.57 9.91
N ALA A 101 -3.34 -0.72 9.58
CA ALA A 101 -3.17 -1.16 8.20
C ALA A 101 -4.26 -0.56 7.29
N ILE A 102 -3.88 -0.28 6.05
CA ILE A 102 -4.77 0.27 5.03
C ILE A 102 -5.72 -0.83 4.56
N VAL A 103 -7.02 -0.54 4.50
CA VAL A 103 -8.01 -1.51 4.04
C VAL A 103 -8.11 -1.51 2.52
N LYS A 104 -8.22 -2.71 1.96
CA LYS A 104 -8.53 -2.98 0.56
C LYS A 104 -9.69 -3.97 0.49
N ILE A 105 -10.59 -3.76 -0.46
CA ILE A 105 -11.62 -4.73 -0.85
C ILE A 105 -11.20 -5.33 -2.18
N GLU A 106 -10.95 -6.64 -2.20
CA GLU A 106 -10.62 -7.38 -3.41
C GLU A 106 -11.89 -7.96 -4.01
N PHE A 107 -12.16 -7.59 -5.26
CA PHE A 107 -13.37 -7.96 -5.95
C PHE A 107 -13.12 -8.09 -7.47
N GLY A 108 -13.78 -9.07 -8.09
CA GLY A 108 -13.84 -9.27 -9.52
C GLY A 108 -14.92 -10.27 -9.90
N ASN A 109 -15.40 -10.20 -11.14
CA ASN A 109 -16.36 -11.12 -11.72
C ASN A 109 -16.17 -11.23 -13.24
N SER A 110 -17.11 -11.86 -13.95
CA SER A 110 -17.01 -12.07 -15.40
C SER A 110 -17.00 -10.79 -16.24
N ALA A 111 -17.46 -9.66 -15.69
CA ALA A 111 -17.52 -8.36 -16.36
C ALA A 111 -16.53 -7.33 -15.79
N PHE A 112 -15.86 -7.65 -14.69
CA PHE A 112 -14.95 -6.76 -13.98
C PHE A 112 -13.73 -7.54 -13.49
N ASP A 113 -12.55 -7.24 -14.03
CA ASP A 113 -11.32 -7.93 -13.63
C ASP A 113 -11.11 -7.84 -12.11
N THR A 114 -10.57 -8.90 -11.51
CA THR A 114 -10.21 -8.90 -10.10
C THR A 114 -9.21 -7.78 -9.80
N ARG A 115 -9.60 -6.87 -8.91
CA ARG A 115 -8.80 -5.73 -8.46
C ARG A 115 -9.00 -5.48 -6.97
N GLN A 116 -8.02 -4.81 -6.37
CA GLN A 116 -8.10 -4.32 -5.00
C GLN A 116 -8.47 -2.83 -5.02
N MET A 117 -9.58 -2.50 -4.38
CA MET A 117 -10.14 -1.15 -4.32
C MET A 117 -10.12 -0.62 -2.89
N TYR A 118 -10.10 0.69 -2.73
CA TYR A 118 -10.19 1.33 -1.42
C TYR A 118 -11.65 1.48 -1.01
N PRO A 119 -12.03 1.14 0.24
CA PRO A 119 -13.28 1.65 0.78
C PRO A 119 -13.17 3.18 0.92
N GLY A 120 -14.15 3.88 0.38
CA GLY A 120 -14.36 5.32 0.52
C GLY A 120 -15.47 5.58 1.53
N ASP A 121 -16.45 6.41 1.15
CA ASP A 121 -17.57 6.76 2.03
C ASP A 121 -18.42 5.53 2.37
N ILE A 122 -18.74 5.40 3.66
CA ILE A 122 -19.67 4.41 4.19
C ILE A 122 -20.96 5.14 4.56
N THR A 123 -22.04 4.87 3.83
CA THR A 123 -23.33 5.57 3.96
C THR A 123 -24.44 4.61 4.34
N ILE A 124 -25.51 5.12 4.95
CA ILE A 124 -26.71 4.35 5.28
C ILE A 124 -27.80 4.71 4.27
N GLU A 125 -28.31 3.71 3.58
CA GLU A 125 -29.38 3.84 2.59
C GLU A 125 -30.50 2.84 2.88
N GLY A 126 -31.51 3.30 3.64
CA GLY A 126 -32.57 2.44 4.16
C GLY A 126 -31.98 1.39 5.11
N ASP A 127 -32.18 0.11 4.77
CA ASP A 127 -31.65 -1.03 5.55
C ASP A 127 -30.23 -1.46 5.11
N ASN A 128 -29.57 -0.69 4.25
CA ASN A 128 -28.25 -1.00 3.73
C ASN A 128 -27.18 -0.09 4.35
N LEU A 129 -26.06 -0.71 4.73
CA LEU A 129 -24.79 -0.04 4.96
C LEU A 129 -23.97 -0.17 3.67
N VAL A 130 -23.87 0.92 2.92
CA VAL A 130 -23.22 0.97 1.60
C VAL A 130 -21.77 1.40 1.78
N VAL A 131 -20.84 0.58 1.32
CA VAL A 131 -19.41 0.90 1.22
C VAL A 131 -19.10 1.26 -0.23
N ASN A 132 -18.82 2.53 -0.50
CA ASN A 132 -18.40 2.98 -1.83
C ASN A 132 -16.95 2.59 -2.06
N LEU A 133 -16.66 1.87 -3.14
CA LEU A 133 -15.30 1.46 -3.50
C LEU A 133 -14.71 2.41 -4.54
N SER A 134 -13.52 2.91 -4.24
CA SER A 134 -12.75 3.75 -5.14
C SER A 134 -11.59 2.96 -5.74
N PRO A 135 -11.37 3.04 -7.07
CA PRO A 135 -10.24 2.38 -7.70
C PRO A 135 -8.91 2.93 -7.17
N ASP A 136 -7.92 2.05 -7.08
CA ASP A 136 -6.54 2.45 -6.88
C ASP A 136 -5.94 2.93 -8.21
N PHE A 137 -5.15 4.00 -8.16
CA PHE A 137 -4.44 4.55 -9.31
C PHE A 137 -2.95 4.56 -9.03
N THR A 138 -2.16 4.15 -10.02
CA THR A 138 -0.71 4.22 -9.95
C THR A 138 -0.26 5.67 -9.78
N GLN A 139 0.58 5.93 -8.78
CA GLN A 139 1.06 7.27 -8.47
C GLN A 139 2.58 7.30 -8.42
N CYS A 140 3.17 8.38 -8.92
CA CYS A 140 4.57 8.65 -8.67
C CYS A 140 4.75 9.27 -7.28
N LYS A 141 5.35 8.51 -6.37
CA LYS A 141 5.59 8.95 -4.98
C LYS A 141 6.52 10.16 -4.90
N ALA A 142 7.39 10.39 -5.90
CA ALA A 142 8.21 11.59 -5.96
C ALA A 142 7.35 12.85 -6.10
N ILE A 143 6.32 12.82 -6.97
CA ILE A 143 5.36 13.92 -7.14
C ILE A 143 4.62 14.20 -5.82
N ASN A 144 4.21 13.14 -5.12
CA ASN A 144 3.51 13.28 -3.83
C ASN A 144 4.39 13.93 -2.74
N ARG A 145 5.71 13.87 -2.86
CA ARG A 145 6.67 14.55 -1.98
C ARG A 145 7.04 15.97 -2.45
N GLY A 146 6.38 16.48 -3.49
CA GLY A 146 6.70 17.78 -4.09
C GLY A 146 7.87 17.74 -5.09
N GLY A 147 8.32 16.55 -5.47
CA GLY A 147 9.29 16.36 -6.55
C GLY A 147 8.64 16.33 -7.93
N SER A 148 9.44 16.00 -8.95
CA SER A 148 8.99 15.78 -10.32
C SER A 148 9.11 14.31 -10.70
N CYS A 149 8.56 13.91 -11.84
CA CYS A 149 8.84 12.63 -12.46
C CYS A 149 8.96 12.85 -13.96
N GLY A 150 10.14 12.58 -14.52
CA GLY A 150 10.47 12.88 -15.91
C GLY A 150 11.63 13.86 -16.03
N THR A 151 11.82 14.36 -17.25
CA THR A 151 12.87 15.32 -17.61
C THR A 151 12.34 16.74 -17.43
N THR A 152 13.05 17.57 -16.68
CA THR A 152 12.73 19.00 -16.57
C THR A 152 13.02 19.74 -17.88
N ASP A 153 12.55 20.98 -18.02
CA ASP A 153 12.87 21.85 -19.16
C ASP A 153 14.39 22.10 -19.32
N THR A 154 15.17 21.85 -18.26
CA THR A 154 16.64 21.94 -18.24
C THR A 154 17.34 20.62 -18.56
N GLY A 155 16.60 19.54 -18.87
CA GLY A 155 17.16 18.23 -19.21
C GLY A 155 17.49 17.34 -18.01
N GLU A 156 17.16 17.75 -16.77
CA GLU A 156 17.45 16.96 -15.58
C GLU A 156 16.38 15.86 -15.40
N GLU A 157 16.83 14.61 -15.31
CA GLU A 157 15.95 13.45 -15.08
C GLU A 157 15.83 13.15 -13.59
N CYS A 158 14.60 13.14 -13.05
CA CYS A 158 14.36 12.91 -11.62
C CYS A 158 14.78 11.53 -11.10
N CYS A 159 14.83 10.51 -11.98
CA CYS A 159 15.14 9.13 -11.62
C CYS A 159 16.40 8.61 -12.36
N ALA A 160 17.30 9.52 -12.76
CA ALA A 160 18.62 9.12 -13.23
C ALA A 160 19.42 8.52 -12.06
N PRO A 161 20.11 7.38 -12.26
CA PRO A 161 21.01 6.86 -11.24
C PRO A 161 22.02 7.95 -10.88
N GLU A 162 22.30 8.15 -9.58
CA GLU A 162 23.30 9.10 -9.11
C GLU A 162 24.54 8.97 -10.00
N ALA A 163 24.88 10.06 -10.69
CA ALA A 163 26.11 10.13 -11.45
C ALA A 163 27.21 9.77 -10.46
N LYS A 164 27.86 8.62 -10.68
CA LYS A 164 28.91 8.08 -9.82
C LYS A 164 29.83 9.25 -9.50
N THR A 165 29.77 9.74 -8.27
CA THR A 165 30.73 10.72 -7.80
C THR A 165 32.06 9.98 -7.92
N GLU A 166 32.86 10.34 -8.93
CA GLU A 166 34.16 9.71 -9.09
C GLU A 166 34.87 9.86 -7.76
N LYS A 167 35.12 8.73 -7.09
CA LYS A 167 35.86 8.72 -5.83
C LYS A 167 37.08 9.61 -6.03
N PRO A 168 37.32 10.63 -5.17
CA PRO A 168 38.44 11.53 -5.38
C PRO A 168 39.69 10.68 -5.53
N LYS A 169 40.35 10.82 -6.68
CA LYS A 169 41.55 10.07 -7.01
C LYS A 169 42.60 10.47 -5.98
N LEU A 170 42.81 9.62 -4.96
CA LEU A 170 43.82 9.85 -3.95
C LEU A 170 45.17 9.94 -4.66
N VAL A 171 45.74 11.14 -4.72
CA VAL A 171 47.09 11.34 -5.20
C VAL A 171 48.01 10.76 -4.13
N MET A 172 48.64 9.61 -4.43
CA MET A 172 49.73 9.12 -3.59
C MET A 172 50.90 10.10 -3.70
N MET A 173 51.10 10.90 -2.66
CA MET A 173 52.37 11.63 -2.47
C MET A 173 53.44 10.60 -2.14
N ASN A 174 54.44 10.49 -3.01
CA ASN A 174 55.64 9.72 -2.74
C ASN A 174 56.47 10.51 -1.72
N LEU A 175 56.48 10.06 -0.45
CA LEU A 175 57.32 10.67 0.61
C LEU A 175 58.80 10.32 0.49
N ALA A 176 59.21 9.57 -0.54
CA ALA A 176 60.60 9.30 -0.86
C ALA A 176 61.17 10.43 -1.72
N ALA A 177 61.37 11.60 -1.12
CA ALA A 177 62.27 12.63 -1.64
C ALA A 177 63.14 13.13 -0.48
N ASP A 178 64.42 12.74 -0.55
CA ASP A 178 65.57 13.27 0.20
C ASP A 178 65.45 13.30 1.74
N GLY A 179 65.24 12.13 2.33
CA GLY A 179 65.48 11.89 3.76
C GLY A 179 66.79 11.13 3.97
N ASN A 180 67.71 11.70 4.76
CA ASN A 180 69.02 11.14 5.11
C ASN A 180 68.93 9.64 5.46
N VAL A 181 69.54 8.79 4.64
CA VAL A 181 69.55 7.34 4.83
C VAL A 181 70.59 6.98 5.90
N CYS A 182 70.14 6.38 7.01
CA CYS A 182 71.04 5.83 8.01
C CYS A 182 71.77 4.60 7.46
N THR A 183 73.10 4.66 7.43
CA THR A 183 73.95 3.53 7.07
C THR A 183 74.20 2.62 8.27
N PRO A 184 74.13 1.28 8.13
CA PRO A 184 74.45 0.35 9.22
C PRO A 184 75.87 0.59 9.76
N GLY A 185 75.99 0.90 11.05
CA GLY A 185 77.26 1.19 11.74
C GLY A 185 77.51 2.65 12.10
N SER A 186 76.59 3.59 11.82
CA SER A 186 76.80 5.02 12.06
C SER A 186 76.63 5.51 13.51
N GLY A 187 76.49 4.60 14.50
CA GLY A 187 76.68 4.91 15.92
C GLY A 187 75.88 6.10 16.49
N CYS A 188 74.66 6.36 16.02
CA CYS A 188 73.80 7.38 16.64
C CYS A 188 72.97 6.72 17.76
N CYS A 189 73.23 7.16 19.00
CA CYS A 189 72.37 6.94 20.16
C CYS A 189 71.07 7.76 20.05
#